data_AF-A0A5C1HSN6-F1
#
_entry.id   AF-A0A5C1HSN6-F1
#
_cell.length_a   1.000
_cell.length_b   1.000
_cell.length_c   1.000
_cell.angle_alpha   90.00
_cell.angle_beta   90.00
_cell.angle_gamma   90.00
#
_symmetry.space_group_name_H-M   'P 1'
#
loop_
_entity.id
_entity.type
_entity.pdbx_description
1 polymer ?
#
loop_
_entity_poly.entity_id
_entity_poly.type
_entity_poly.pdbx_seq_one_letter_code
_entity_poly.pdbx_strand_id
1 'polypeptide(L)'
;MKRYIILLLMVILKLDVMACEACKKQQPASFGGITHGAGPDSNWDYLIVLVMVVFTLYVLVATIKCFIKPGEKNEEHIKRMILNDLKP
;
A
#
# COMPACT_ATOMS: atom_id res chain seq x y z
N MET A 1 -13.24 1.11 20.39
CA MET A 1 -11.82 1.53 20.50
C MET A 1 -10.92 0.37 20.94
N LYS A 2 -10.98 -0.08 22.21
CA LYS A 2 -10.09 -1.13 22.76
C LYS A 2 -10.11 -2.47 22.01
N ARG A 3 -11.29 -2.90 21.54
CA ARG A 3 -11.46 -4.15 20.76
C ARG A 3 -10.79 -4.09 19.38
N TYR A 4 -10.84 -2.94 18.71
CA TYR A 4 -10.18 -2.73 17.42
C TYR A 4 -8.66 -2.64 17.57
N ILE A 5 -8.18 -2.07 18.68
CA ILE A 5 -6.74 -2.03 19.01
C ILE A 5 -6.21 -3.45 19.26
N ILE A 6 -6.96 -4.29 19.99
CA ILE A 6 -6.59 -5.69 20.22
C ILE A 6 -6.61 -6.48 18.90
N LEU A 7 -7.62 -6.29 18.06
CA LEU A 7 -7.67 -6.92 16.74
C LEU A 7 -6.50 -6.50 15.84
N LEU A 8 -6.18 -5.20 15.79
CA LEU A 8 -5.05 -4.67 15.05
C LEU A 8 -3.73 -5.26 15.56
N LEU A 9 -3.55 -5.34 16.88
CA LEU A 9 -2.38 -5.95 17.51
C LEU A 9 -2.26 -7.45 17.16
N MET A 10 -3.37 -8.20 17.16
CA MET A 10 -3.35 -9.61 16.78
C MET A 10 -3.02 -9.82 15.30
N VAL A 11 -3.41 -8.92 14.41
CA VAL A 11 -3.03 -8.96 12.99
C VAL A 11 -1.54 -8.67 12.81
N ILE A 12 -1.00 -7.67 13.52
CA ILE A 12 0.44 -7.32 13.45
C ILE A 12 1.31 -8.47 13.97
N LEU A 13 0.90 -9.14 15.04
CA LEU A 13 1.62 -10.28 15.63
C LEU A 13 1.64 -11.54 14.74
N LYS A 14 0.85 -11.58 13.65
CA LYS A 14 0.87 -12.67 12.66
C LYS A 14 1.77 -12.39 11.46
N LEU A 15 2.45 -11.25 11.40
CA LEU A 15 3.27 -10.87 10.25
C LEU A 15 4.62 -11.60 10.18
N ASP A 16 5.04 -12.30 11.24
CA ASP A 16 6.26 -13.12 11.23
C ASP A 16 6.02 -14.47 10.53
N VAL A 17 5.99 -14.41 9.20
CA VAL A 17 6.13 -15.59 8.35
C VAL A 17 7.62 -15.81 8.15
N MET A 18 8.24 -16.53 9.09
CA MET A 18 9.62 -16.96 9.00
C MET A 18 9.86 -17.71 7.68
N ALA A 19 10.69 -17.14 6.79
CA ALA A 19 11.06 -17.79 5.54
C ALA A 19 11.91 -19.05 5.82
N CYS A 20 11.63 -20.16 5.14
CA CYS A 20 12.48 -21.34 5.21
C CYS A 20 13.87 -21.06 4.61
N GLU A 21 14.87 -21.86 4.96
CA GLU A 21 16.25 -21.68 4.47
C GLU A 21 16.37 -21.65 2.94
N ALA A 22 15.52 -22.40 2.24
CA ALA A 22 15.44 -22.35 0.77
C ALA A 22 14.97 -20.98 0.26
N CYS A 23 13.92 -20.42 0.86
CA CYS A 23 13.41 -19.09 0.52
C CYS A 23 14.42 -17.99 0.84
N LYS A 24 15.16 -18.09 1.94
CA LYS A 24 16.20 -17.10 2.28
C LYS A 24 17.32 -17.03 1.24
N LYS A 25 17.73 -18.18 0.68
CA LYS A 25 18.78 -18.25 -0.35
C LYS A 25 18.34 -17.67 -1.70
N GLN A 26 17.03 -17.68 -1.99
CA GLN A 26 16.46 -17.12 -3.21
C GLN A 26 16.10 -15.63 -3.10
N GLN A 27 16.19 -15.05 -1.90
CA GLN A 27 15.99 -13.62 -1.73
C GLN A 27 17.18 -12.84 -2.32
N PRO A 28 16.94 -11.67 -2.92
CA PRO A 28 18.00 -10.83 -3.46
C PRO A 28 18.93 -10.36 -2.34
N ALA A 29 20.24 -10.35 -2.61
CA ALA A 29 21.28 -10.05 -1.60
C ALA A 29 21.07 -8.72 -0.87
N SER A 30 20.50 -7.71 -1.54
CA SER A 30 20.24 -6.38 -0.97
C SER A 30 19.05 -6.33 -0.03
N PHE A 31 18.10 -7.27 -0.11
CA PHE A 31 16.85 -7.26 0.68
C PHE A 31 16.51 -8.63 1.31
N GLY A 32 17.52 -9.49 1.43
CA GLY A 32 17.43 -10.78 2.12
C GLY A 32 16.90 -10.63 3.54
N GLY A 33 15.87 -11.40 3.89
CA GLY A 33 15.17 -11.34 5.17
C GLY A 33 14.01 -10.34 5.24
N ILE A 34 13.87 -9.43 4.27
CA ILE A 34 12.80 -8.41 4.24
C ILE A 34 11.75 -8.75 3.17
N THR A 35 12.19 -9.16 1.97
CA THR A 35 11.28 -9.45 0.85
C THR A 35 10.76 -10.88 0.90
N HIS A 36 9.46 -11.07 0.72
CA HIS A 36 8.86 -12.39 0.58
C HIS A 36 9.00 -12.87 -0.87
N GLY A 37 9.50 -14.09 -1.06
CA GLY A 37 9.65 -14.70 -2.39
C GLY A 37 10.98 -14.39 -3.08
N ALA A 38 11.12 -14.91 -4.30
CA ALA A 38 12.29 -14.68 -5.14
C ALA A 38 12.32 -13.22 -5.63
N GLY A 39 13.53 -12.67 -5.76
CA GLY A 39 13.74 -11.38 -6.39
C GLY A 39 13.49 -11.45 -7.91
N PRO A 40 13.47 -10.30 -8.59
CA PRO A 40 13.41 -10.26 -10.05
C PRO A 40 14.58 -11.02 -10.69
N ASP A 41 14.28 -11.84 -11.72
CA ASP A 41 15.25 -12.73 -12.36
C ASP A 41 16.27 -11.99 -13.22
N SER A 42 15.88 -10.84 -13.80
CA SER A 42 16.70 -10.05 -14.72
C SER A 42 16.67 -8.55 -14.44
N ASN A 43 17.65 -7.82 -14.98
CA ASN A 43 17.71 -6.35 -14.89
C ASN A 43 16.48 -5.66 -15.50
N TRP A 44 15.83 -6.28 -16.49
CA TRP A 44 14.61 -5.76 -17.09
C TRP A 44 13.43 -5.83 -16.12
N ASP A 45 13.38 -6.86 -15.29
CA ASP A 45 12.33 -6.99 -14.29
C ASP A 45 12.45 -5.89 -13.22
N TYR A 46 13.67 -5.50 -12.84
CA TYR A 46 13.89 -4.34 -11.96
C TYR A 46 13.42 -3.02 -12.58
N LEU A 47 13.61 -2.83 -13.90
CA LEU A 47 13.10 -1.66 -14.60
C LEU A 47 11.57 -1.63 -14.60
N ILE A 48 10.92 -2.76 -14.86
CA ILE A 48 9.46 -2.87 -14.84
C ILE A 48 8.93 -2.56 -13.44
N VAL A 49 9.53 -3.13 -12.40
CA VAL A 49 9.16 -2.86 -11.00
C VAL A 49 9.30 -1.37 -10.68
N LEU A 50 10.38 -0.72 -11.10
CA LEU A 50 10.57 0.72 -10.90
C LEU A 50 9.46 1.54 -11.57
N VAL A 51 9.10 1.21 -12.82
CA VAL A 51 8.02 1.87 -13.55
C VAL A 51 6.68 1.68 -12.83
N MET A 52 6.39 0.46 -12.37
CA MET A 52 5.18 0.18 -11.59
C MET A 52 5.11 0.99 -10.30
N VAL A 53 6.20 1.09 -9.54
CA VAL A 53 6.27 1.92 -8.33
C VAL A 53 5.95 3.37 -8.64
N VAL A 54 6.51 3.94 -9.72
CA VAL A 54 6.24 5.32 -10.13
C VAL A 54 4.75 5.52 -10.45
N PHE A 55 4.15 4.61 -11.21
CA PHE A 55 2.72 4.67 -11.53
C PHE A 55 1.83 4.54 -10.29
N THR A 56 2.15 3.61 -9.39
CA THR A 56 1.41 3.43 -8.13
C THR A 56 1.47 4.68 -7.27
N LEU A 57 2.64 5.32 -7.14
CA LEU A 57 2.78 6.58 -6.40
C LEU A 57 1.98 7.70 -7.06
N TYR A 58 2.01 7.80 -8.38
CA TYR A 58 1.20 8.76 -9.11
C TYR A 58 -0.31 8.58 -8.84
N VAL A 59 -0.81 7.35 -8.97
CA VAL A 59 -2.22 7.03 -8.72
C VAL A 59 -2.59 7.28 -7.26
N LEU A 60 -1.72 6.93 -6.32
CA LEU A 60 -1.93 7.19 -4.89
C LEU A 60 -2.09 8.68 -4.62
N VAL A 61 -1.16 9.51 -5.12
CA VAL A 61 -1.22 10.96 -4.96
C VAL A 61 -2.47 11.54 -5.63
N ALA A 62 -2.81 11.08 -6.84
CA ALA A 62 -4.02 11.52 -7.54
C ALA A 62 -5.30 11.13 -6.78
N THR A 63 -5.32 9.94 -6.17
CA THR A 63 -6.42 9.45 -5.36
C THR A 63 -6.59 10.30 -4.10
N ILE A 64 -5.50 10.53 -3.35
CA ILE A 64 -5.49 11.42 -2.18
C ILE A 64 -5.98 12.82 -2.57
N LYS A 65 -5.48 13.36 -3.69
CA LYS A 65 -5.92 14.66 -4.21
C LYS A 65 -7.42 14.69 -4.51
N CYS A 66 -7.98 13.61 -5.06
CA CYS A 66 -9.41 13.48 -5.34
C CYS A 66 -10.26 13.47 -4.06
N PHE A 67 -9.76 12.85 -2.99
CA PHE A 67 -10.44 12.86 -1.68
C PHE A 67 -10.38 14.23 -1.00
N ILE A 68 -9.22 14.91 -1.03
CA ILE A 68 -9.04 16.22 -0.38
C ILE A 68 -9.80 17.32 -1.14
N LYS A 69 -9.70 17.31 -2.47
CA LYS A 69 -10.33 18.31 -3.34
C LYS A 69 -11.09 17.60 -4.47
N PRO A 70 -12.35 17.17 -4.20
CA PRO A 70 -13.18 16.58 -5.23
C PRO A 70 -13.36 17.57 -6.39
N GLY A 71 -13.22 17.06 -7.62
CA GLY A 71 -13.40 17.85 -8.85
C GLY A 71 -14.87 18.03 -9.22
N GLU A 72 -15.78 17.33 -8.53
CA GLU A 72 -17.22 17.43 -8.73
C GLU A 72 -17.73 18.80 -8.30
N LYS A 73 -18.47 19.47 -9.18
CA LYS A 73 -19.06 20.80 -8.90
C LYS A 73 -20.47 20.71 -8.31
N ASN A 74 -21.15 19.58 -8.49
CA ASN A 74 -22.53 19.40 -8.02
C ASN A 74 -22.56 19.18 -6.50
N GLU A 75 -23.28 20.05 -5.77
CA GLU A 75 -23.51 19.98 -4.31
C GLU A 75 -24.18 18.66 -3.88
N GLU A 76 -25.04 18.07 -4.72
CA GLU A 76 -25.76 16.81 -4.44
C GLU A 76 -24.92 15.55 -4.68
N HIS A 77 -23.66 15.70 -5.08
CA HIS A 77 -22.79 14.54 -5.27
C HIS A 77 -22.43 13.95 -3.90
N ILE A 78 -22.55 12.62 -3.75
CA ILE A 78 -22.31 11.89 -2.48
C ILE A 78 -21.01 12.31 -1.79
N LYS A 79 -19.93 12.53 -2.56
CA LYS A 79 -18.64 13.02 -2.02
C LYS A 79 -18.72 14.40 -1.37
N ARG A 80 -19.51 15.34 -1.92
CA ARG A 80 -19.68 16.69 -1.36
C ARG A 80 -20.66 16.70 -0.19
N MET A 81 -21.71 15.88 -0.22
CA MET A 81 -22.64 15.75 0.91
C MET A 81 -21.88 15.34 2.19
N ILE A 82 -21.07 14.27 2.13
CA ILE A 82 -20.29 13.81 3.29
C ILE A 82 -19.29 14.87 3.78
N LEU A 83 -18.62 15.58 2.86
CA LEU A 83 -17.62 16.59 3.22
C LEU A 83 -18.22 17.90 3.74
N ASN A 84 -19.39 18.30 3.23
CA ASN A 84 -20.10 19.50 3.66
C ASN A 84 -20.83 19.29 4.99
N ASP A 85 -21.38 18.09 5.25
CA ASP A 85 -21.99 17.73 6.55
C ASP A 85 -20.97 17.66 7.70
N LEU A 86 -19.67 17.56 7.37
CA LEU A 86 -18.55 17.62 8.30
C LEU A 86 -18.10 19.05 8.65
N LYS A 87 -18.74 20.08 8.09
CA LYS A 87 -18.43 21.48 8.40
C LYS A 87 -19.26 21.94 9.62
N PRO A 88 -18.64 22.44 10.70
CA PRO A 88 -19.36 22.98 11.86
C PRO A 88 -20.14 24.25 11.53
#